data_AF-A0A944SNX5-F1
#
_entry.id   AF-A0A944SNX5-F1
#
_cell.length_a   1.000
_cell.length_b   1.000
_cell.length_c   1.000
_cell.angle_alpha   90.00
_cell.angle_beta   90.00
_cell.angle_gamma   90.00
#
_symmetry.space_group_name_H-M   'P 1'
#
loop_
_entity.id
_entity.type
_entity.pdbx_description
1 polymer ?
#
loop_
_entity_poly.entity_id
_entity_poly.type
_entity_poly.pdbx_seq_one_letter_code
_entity_poly.pdbx_strand_id
1 'polypeptide(L)' 'MVRGQKSFQHLNKSPVNDDEIYMMVMLYTYQHKSLEHLARKFKVSSSVAKEIIIRSRFGGACG' A
#
# COMPACT_ATOMS: atom_id res chain seq x y z
N MET A 1 -4.68 -13.63 -17.04
CA MET A 1 -4.63 -12.21 -16.63
C MET A 1 -5.45 -12.06 -15.36
N VAL A 2 -4.79 -11.91 -14.21
CA VAL A 2 -5.48 -12.00 -12.91
C VAL A 2 -6.43 -10.80 -12.74
N ARG A 3 -7.69 -11.17 -12.54
CA ARG A 3 -8.92 -10.39 -12.33
C ARG A 3 -8.67 -9.03 -11.63
N GLY A 4 -8.73 -7.94 -12.39
CA GLY A 4 -8.85 -6.55 -11.92
C GLY A 4 -7.79 -6.08 -10.93
N GLN A 5 -6.66 -5.55 -11.41
CA GLN A 5 -5.78 -4.72 -10.58
C GLN A 5 -6.58 -3.51 -10.09
N LYS A 6 -7.08 -3.58 -8.85
CA LYS A 6 -7.67 -2.44 -8.17
C LYS A 6 -6.51 -1.50 -7.87
N SER A 7 -6.32 -0.49 -8.72
CA SER A 7 -5.30 0.54 -8.50
C SER A 7 -5.59 1.23 -7.18
N PHE A 8 -4.59 1.29 -6.30
CA PHE A 8 -4.71 2.05 -5.07
C PHE A 8 -4.81 3.54 -5.44
N GLN A 9 -5.64 4.26 -4.71
CA GLN A 9 -5.87 5.68 -4.94
C GLN A 9 -5.51 6.47 -3.68
N HIS A 10 -4.85 7.59 -3.92
CA HIS A 10 -4.69 8.67 -2.97
C HIS A 10 -6.05 9.28 -2.61
N LEU A 11 -6.10 10.05 -1.52
CA LEU A 11 -7.32 10.74 -1.09
C LEU A 11 -7.85 11.74 -2.15
N ASN A 12 -6.97 12.26 -3.00
CA ASN A 12 -7.30 13.11 -4.15
C ASN A 12 -7.71 12.33 -5.41
N LYS A 13 -7.91 11.01 -5.30
CA LYS A 13 -8.24 10.07 -6.39
C LYS A 13 -7.14 9.85 -7.43
N SER A 14 -5.92 10.36 -7.23
CA SER A 14 -4.79 10.02 -8.09
C SER A 14 -4.32 8.58 -7.80
N PRO A 15 -3.80 7.86 -8.81
CA PRO A 15 -3.24 6.53 -8.58
C PRO A 15 -2.00 6.61 -7.67
N VAL A 16 -1.87 5.65 -6.76
CA VAL A 16 -0.65 5.44 -5.96
C VAL A 16 0.36 4.72 -6.84
N ASN A 17 1.58 5.24 -6.90
CA ASN A 17 2.64 4.67 -7.74
C ASN A 17 3.34 3.48 -7.06
N ASP A 18 4.01 2.65 -7.84
CA ASP A 18 4.75 1.48 -7.34
C ASP A 18 5.87 1.86 -6.36
N ASP A 19 6.57 2.98 -6.57
CA ASP A 19 7.58 3.50 -5.63
C ASP A 19 6.98 3.84 -4.26
N GLU A 20 5.79 4.45 -4.25
CA GLU A 20 5.09 4.80 -3.03
C GLU A 20 4.65 3.54 -2.28
N ILE A 21 4.15 2.54 -3.00
CA ILE A 21 3.81 1.22 -2.46
C ILE A 21 5.05 0.57 -1.85
N TYR A 22 6.17 0.55 -2.58
CA TYR A 22 7.43 -0.02 -2.11
C TYR A 22 7.92 0.66 -0.83
N MET A 23 7.91 2.00 -0.80
CA MET A 23 8.29 2.77 0.39
C MET A 23 7.34 2.51 1.56
N MET A 24 6.02 2.43 1.32
CA MET A 24 5.04 2.09 2.36
C MET A 24 5.32 0.73 2.99
N VAL A 25 5.58 -0.29 2.16
CA VAL A 25 5.92 -1.64 2.61
C VAL A 25 7.24 -1.66 3.38
N MET A 26 8.26 -0.95 2.89
CA MET A 26 9.57 -0.86 3.55
C MET A 26 9.45 -0.19 4.93
N LEU A 27 8.74 0.93 5.04
CA LEU A 27 8.54 1.64 6.30
C LEU A 27 7.70 0.82 7.30
N TYR A 28 6.70 0.09 6.83
CA TYR A 28 5.91 -0.79 7.68
C TYR A 28 6.74 -1.98 8.20
N THR A 29 7.49 -2.62 7.31
CA THR A 29 8.18 -3.89 7.60
C THR A 29 9.46 -3.67 8.40
N TYR A 30 10.29 -2.70 8.00
CA TYR A 30 11.63 -2.53 8.57
C TYR A 30 11.70 -1.41 9.60
N GLN A 31 10.84 -0.39 9.50
CA GLN A 31 10.82 0.72 10.46
C GLN A 31 9.64 0.65 11.44
N HIS A 32 8.84 -0.43 11.38
CA HIS A 32 7.68 -0.69 12.24
C HIS A 32 6.72 0.52 12.34
N LYS A 33 6.58 1.30 11.26
CA LYS A 33 5.69 2.46 11.25
C LYS A 33 4.23 1.99 11.24
N SER A 34 3.40 2.67 12.03
CA SER A 34 1.96 2.37 12.09
C SER A 34 1.25 2.71 10.78
N LEU A 35 0.14 2.03 10.50
CA LEU A 35 -0.68 2.29 9.31
C LEU A 35 -1.17 3.75 9.25
N GLU A 36 -1.46 4.36 10.40
CA GLU A 36 -1.86 5.77 10.49
C GLU A 36 -0.74 6.75 10.14
N HIS A 37 0.51 6.39 10.45
CA HIS A 37 1.67 7.17 10.03
C HIS A 37 1.83 7.11 8.51
N LEU A 38 1.70 5.93 7.92
CA LEU A 38 1.79 5.73 6.47
C LEU A 38 0.64 6.44 5.74
N ALA A 39 -0.59 6.30 6.21
CA ALA A 39 -1.76 6.97 5.64
C ALA A 39 -1.57 8.49 5.56
N ARG A 40 -1.09 9.11 6.65
CA ARG A 40 -0.81 10.55 6.67
C ARG A 40 0.35 10.96 5.77
N LYS A 41 1.43 10.18 5.77
CA LYS A 41 2.64 10.46 4.98
C LYS A 41 2.37 10.39 3.48
N PHE A 42 1.66 9.35 3.03
CA PHE A 42 1.39 9.10 1.62
C PHE A 42 0.02 9.61 1.18
N LYS A 43 -0.70 10.40 1.99
CA LYS A 43 -2.01 10.98 1.63
C LYS A 43 -3.02 9.94 1.09
N VAL A 44 -2.99 8.74 1.66
CA VAL A 44 -3.95 7.66 1.40
C VAL A 44 -4.84 7.44 2.63
N SER A 45 -5.99 6.78 2.45
CA SER A 45 -6.79 6.37 3.60
C SER A 45 -6.11 5.23 4.38
N SER A 46 -6.37 5.13 5.69
CA SER A 46 -5.85 4.02 6.51
C SER A 46 -6.29 2.65 5.99
N SER A 47 -7.48 2.56 5.37
CA SER A 47 -7.94 1.33 4.72
C SER A 47 -7.13 0.99 3.48
N VAL A 48 -6.77 1.98 2.65
CA VAL A 48 -5.90 1.77 1.48
C VAL A 48 -4.50 1.37 1.93
N ALA A 49 -3.93 2.04 2.94
CA ALA A 49 -2.63 1.66 3.49
C ALA A 49 -2.62 0.21 4.01
N LYS A 50 -3.67 -0.20 4.73
CA LYS A 50 -3.82 -1.57 5.21
C LYS A 50 -3.87 -2.58 4.05
N GLU A 51 -4.67 -2.30 3.03
CA GLU A 51 -4.79 -3.16 1.84
C GLU A 51 -3.45 -3.26 1.08
N ILE A 52 -2.72 -2.16 0.92
CA ILE A 52 -1.38 -2.16 0.30
C ILE A 52 -0.44 -3.12 1.05
N ILE A 53 -0.39 -3.02 2.38
CA ILE A 53 0.47 -3.87 3.20
C ILE A 53 0.03 -5.35 3.13
N ILE A 54 -1.27 -5.64 3.24
CA ILE A 54 -1.78 -7.02 3.16
C ILE A 54 -1.49 -7.61 1.78
N ARG A 55 -1.80 -6.88 0.71
CA ARG A 55 -1.59 -7.36 -0.66
C ARG A 55 -0.11 -7.54 -1.01
N SER A 56 0.77 -6.72 -0.42
CA SER A 56 2.22 -6.87 -0.61
C SER A 56 2.82 -8.01 0.21
N ARG A 57 2.28 -8.33 1.40
CA ARG A 57 2.77 -9.44 2.24
C ARG A 57 2.16 -10.80 1.88
N PHE A 58 0.89 -10.82 1.49
CA PHE A 58 0.14 -12.05 1.19
C PHE A 58 -0.08 -12.28 -0.32
N GLY A 59 0.27 -11.31 -1.17
CA GLY A 59 0.23 -11.45 -2.63
C GLY A 59 1.41 -12.22 -3.23
N GLY A 60 2.37 -12.65 -2.40
CA GLY A 60 3.37 -13.65 -2.73
C GLY A 60 2.86 -15.07 -2.49
N ALA A 61 1.70 -15.42 -3.05
CA ALA A 61 1.28 -16.81 -3.15
C ALA A 61 1.77 -17.37 -4.49
N CYS A 62 2.87 -18.13 -4.42
CA CYS A 62 3.31 -19.15 -5.37
C CYS A 62 3.48 -18.73 -6.84
N GLY A 63 4.73 -18.54 -7.25
CA GLY A 63 5.19 -19.13 -8.52
C GLY A 63 5.34 -20.63 -8.36
#